data_AF-A0A6A7M1G7-F1
#
_entry.id   AF-A0A6A7M1G7-F1
#
_cell.length_a   1.000
_cell.length_b   1.000
_cell.length_c   1.000
_cell.angle_alpha   90.00
_cell.angle_beta   90.00
_cell.angle_gamma   90.00
#
_symmetry.space_group_name_H-M   'P 1'
#
loop_
_entity.id
_entity.type
_entity.pdbx_description
1 polymer ?
#
loop_
_entity_poly.entity_id
_entity_poly.type
_entity_poly.pdbx_seq_one_letter_code
_entity_poly.pdbx_strand_id
1 'polypeptide(L)'
;MQVHVEDLATSGRRFVDAWRRAERGETVHEEHLSFESFEGLLATLTPKRIELVRFVRRHPHLSIAAVARELGRDYKRVHGDIRALEAAGLLEEDEDGLFAPFAGVEAQLSFS
;
A
#
# COMPACT_ATOMS: atom_id res chain seq x y z
N MET A 1 -26.76 -1.75 5.06
CA MET A 1 -26.75 -3.07 5.71
C MET A 1 -25.33 -3.57 5.67
N GLN A 2 -24.61 -3.45 6.80
CA GLN A 2 -23.20 -3.80 6.99
C GLN A 2 -23.11 -5.07 7.84
N VAL A 3 -22.05 -5.85 7.64
CA VAL A 3 -21.64 -6.91 8.55
C VAL A 3 -20.15 -6.71 8.85
N HIS A 4 -19.82 -6.41 10.10
CA HIS A 4 -18.47 -6.47 10.66
C HIS A 4 -18.39 -7.70 11.57
N VAL A 5 -17.29 -8.44 11.46
CA VAL A 5 -16.90 -9.44 12.48
C VAL A 5 -15.50 -9.06 12.96
N GLU A 6 -15.43 -8.50 14.17
CA GLU A 6 -14.17 -8.20 14.87
C GLU A 6 -14.27 -8.67 16.33
N ASP A 7 -13.13 -9.07 16.93
CA ASP A 7 -12.81 -8.48 18.23
C ASP A 7 -12.02 -7.19 17.98
N LEU A 8 -12.57 -6.15 18.58
CA LEU A 8 -12.81 -4.81 18.08
C LEU A 8 -11.87 -3.79 18.75
N ALA A 9 -11.16 -4.22 19.80
CA ALA A 9 -10.36 -3.33 20.64
C ALA A 9 -8.98 -2.99 20.07
N THR A 10 -8.50 -3.74 19.08
CA THR A 10 -7.10 -3.70 18.61
C THR A 10 -6.94 -3.04 17.24
N SER A 11 -7.83 -3.33 16.28
CA SER A 11 -8.03 -2.48 15.10
C SER A 11 -8.39 -1.04 15.55
N GLY A 12 -9.12 -0.91 16.67
CA GLY A 12 -9.39 0.33 17.39
C GLY A 12 -8.20 1.08 18.00
N ARG A 13 -6.98 0.51 18.08
CA ARG A 13 -5.76 1.28 18.42
C ARG A 13 -5.00 1.81 17.20
N ARG A 14 -5.07 1.10 16.08
CA ARG A 14 -4.35 1.47 14.83
C ARG A 14 -4.97 2.65 14.12
N PHE A 15 -6.27 2.84 14.33
CA PHE A 15 -7.01 4.05 13.99
C PHE A 15 -6.65 5.24 14.93
N VAL A 16 -6.51 5.01 16.23
CA VAL A 16 -6.27 6.05 17.27
C VAL A 16 -4.89 6.73 17.19
N ASP A 17 -3.98 6.25 16.35
CA ASP A 17 -2.68 6.87 16.10
C ASP A 17 -2.59 7.49 14.68
N ALA A 18 -3.33 6.96 13.69
CA ALA A 18 -3.64 7.67 12.43
C ALA A 18 -4.21 9.08 12.76
N TRP A 19 -5.03 9.10 13.81
CA TRP A 19 -5.65 10.21 14.56
C TRP A 19 -4.71 11.22 15.25
N ARG A 20 -3.46 10.88 15.63
CA ARG A 20 -2.53 11.85 16.28
C ARG A 20 -1.60 12.59 15.32
N ARG A 21 -1.50 12.10 14.09
CA ARG A 21 -0.62 12.68 13.06
C ARG A 21 -1.41 13.61 12.15
N ALA A 22 -2.71 13.35 12.02
CA ALA A 22 -3.66 14.38 11.69
C ALA A 22 -3.58 15.61 12.63
N GLU A 23 -3.41 15.44 13.95
CA GLU A 23 -3.39 16.52 14.97
C GLU A 23 -2.27 17.57 14.80
N ARG A 24 -1.28 17.34 13.94
CA ARG A 24 -0.32 18.37 13.48
C ARG A 24 -0.88 19.24 12.34
N GLY A 25 -2.17 19.11 12.04
CA GLY A 25 -2.92 19.84 11.02
C GLY A 25 -3.10 19.11 9.69
N GLU A 26 -2.86 17.80 9.65
CA GLU A 26 -2.69 17.02 8.42
C GLU A 26 -4.01 16.30 8.05
N THR A 27 -4.52 16.45 6.82
CA THR A 27 -5.70 15.73 6.33
C THR A 27 -5.41 14.23 6.23
N VAL A 28 -6.19 13.40 6.92
CA VAL A 28 -6.08 11.93 6.87
C VAL A 28 -7.22 11.37 6.05
N HIS A 29 -6.90 10.77 4.89
CA HIS A 29 -7.79 9.85 4.18
C HIS A 29 -7.41 8.43 4.59
N GLU A 30 -8.34 7.75 5.27
CA GLU A 30 -8.21 6.31 5.48
C GLU A 30 -8.80 5.59 4.27
N GLU A 31 -7.92 5.10 3.41
CA GLU A 31 -8.31 4.26 2.28
C GLU A 31 -8.26 2.79 2.69
N HIS A 32 -9.42 2.14 2.61
CA HIS A 32 -9.56 0.71 2.87
C HIS A 32 -9.45 -0.07 1.56
N LEU A 33 -8.42 -0.89 1.44
CA LEU A 33 -8.31 -1.87 0.36
C LEU A 33 -8.97 -3.18 0.79
N SER A 34 -10.00 -3.57 0.06
CA SER A 34 -10.71 -4.84 0.26
C SER A 34 -10.43 -5.77 -0.91
N PHE A 35 -10.22 -7.05 -0.61
CA PHE A 35 -10.00 -8.10 -1.60
C PHE A 35 -11.15 -9.11 -1.51
N GLU A 36 -11.60 -9.61 -2.67
CA GLU A 36 -12.69 -10.59 -2.74
C GLU A 36 -12.31 -11.94 -2.12
N SER A 37 -11.00 -12.23 -2.00
CA SER A 37 -10.49 -13.45 -1.40
C SER A 37 -9.07 -13.28 -0.84
N PHE A 38 -8.68 -14.19 0.05
CA PHE A 38 -7.31 -14.27 0.57
C PHE A 38 -6.30 -14.55 -0.55
N GLU A 39 -6.66 -15.38 -1.52
CA GLU A 39 -5.86 -15.64 -2.71
C GLU A 39 -5.65 -14.36 -3.53
N GLY A 40 -6.69 -13.52 -3.68
CA GLY A 40 -6.60 -12.23 -4.35
C GLY A 40 -5.66 -11.25 -3.64
N LEU A 41 -5.72 -11.21 -2.30
CA LEU A 41 -4.78 -10.44 -1.48
C LEU A 41 -3.34 -10.92 -1.72
N LEU A 42 -3.07 -12.22 -1.63
CA LEU A 42 -1.73 -12.78 -1.78
C LEU A 42 -1.18 -12.65 -3.22
N ALA A 43 -2.05 -12.74 -4.22
CA ALA A 43 -1.69 -12.50 -5.61
C ALA A 43 -1.33 -11.04 -5.87
N THR A 44 -1.95 -10.12 -5.15
CA THR A 44 -1.69 -8.67 -5.27
C THR A 44 -0.45 -8.27 -4.48
N LEU A 45 -0.35 -8.68 -3.21
CA LEU A 45 0.70 -8.33 -2.26
C LEU A 45 1.79 -9.41 -2.17
N THR A 46 2.38 -9.77 -3.30
CA THR A 46 3.52 -10.70 -3.31
C THR A 46 4.73 -10.12 -2.57
N PRO A 47 5.67 -10.95 -2.06
CA PRO A 47 6.87 -10.45 -1.39
C PRO A 47 7.66 -9.42 -2.21
N LYS A 48 7.74 -9.62 -3.53
CA LYS A 48 8.43 -8.71 -4.46
C LYS A 48 7.71 -7.39 -4.70
N ARG A 49 6.38 -7.36 -4.55
CA ARG A 49 5.59 -6.13 -4.62
C ARG A 49 5.63 -5.37 -3.30
N ILE A 50 5.60 -6.06 -2.17
CA ILE A 50 5.82 -5.43 -0.85
C ILE A 50 7.22 -4.81 -0.77
N GLU A 51 8.25 -5.49 -1.29
CA GLU A 51 9.61 -4.94 -1.42
C GLU A 51 9.63 -3.65 -2.24
N LEU A 52 8.90 -3.63 -3.35
CA LEU A 52 8.79 -2.49 -4.26
C LEU A 52 8.08 -1.30 -3.57
N VAL A 53 6.92 -1.51 -2.94
CA VAL A 53 6.20 -0.46 -2.18
C VAL A 53 7.10 0.14 -1.10
N ARG A 54 7.81 -0.70 -0.33
CA ARG A 54 8.77 -0.23 0.69
C ARG A 54 9.96 0.52 0.10
N PHE A 55 10.38 0.17 -1.11
CA PHE A 55 11.46 0.86 -1.80
C PHE A 55 11.01 2.25 -2.25
N VAL A 56 9.89 2.35 -2.96
CA VAL A 56 9.32 3.61 -3.45
C VAL A 56 8.98 4.55 -2.28
N ARG A 57 8.39 4.04 -1.20
CA ARG A 57 8.10 4.86 -0.02
C ARG A 57 9.34 5.47 0.64
N ARG A 58 10.52 4.83 0.54
CA ARG A 58 11.79 5.36 1.04
C ARG A 58 12.49 6.29 0.04
N HIS A 59 12.16 6.16 -1.25
CA HIS A 59 12.75 6.92 -2.35
C HIS A 59 11.62 7.36 -3.29
N PRO A 60 10.76 8.29 -2.83
CA PRO A 60 9.66 8.78 -3.65
C PRO A 60 10.20 9.57 -4.85
N HIS A 61 9.35 9.76 -5.86
CA HIS A 61 9.63 10.54 -7.06
C HIS A 61 10.79 9.96 -7.90
N LEU A 62 10.86 8.63 -7.96
CA LEU A 62 11.73 7.92 -8.89
C LEU A 62 10.93 7.44 -10.10
N SER A 63 11.56 7.47 -11.28
CA SER A 63 10.98 6.84 -12.47
C SER A 63 10.99 5.31 -12.34
N ILE A 64 10.08 4.64 -13.06
CA ILE A 64 10.03 3.17 -13.14
C ILE A 64 11.41 2.58 -13.51
N ALA A 65 12.13 3.22 -14.43
CA ALA A 65 13.45 2.79 -14.86
C ALA A 65 14.50 2.90 -13.75
N ALA A 66 14.47 3.97 -12.95
CA ALA A 66 15.33 4.12 -11.80
C ALA A 66 15.03 3.08 -10.72
N VAL A 67 13.74 2.84 -10.41
CA VAL A 67 13.32 1.78 -9.47
C VAL A 67 13.85 0.41 -9.90
N ALA A 68 13.71 0.07 -11.19
CA ALA A 68 14.21 -1.19 -11.73
C ALA A 68 15.74 -1.33 -11.58
N ARG A 69 16.47 -0.27 -11.93
CA ARG A 69 17.93 -0.22 -11.82
C ARG A 69 18.41 -0.37 -10.37
N GLU A 70 17.82 0.38 -9.44
CA GLU A 70 18.20 0.37 -8.03
C GLU A 70 17.87 -0.96 -7.35
N LEU A 71 16.77 -1.61 -7.73
CA LEU A 71 16.43 -2.95 -7.23
C LEU A 71 17.22 -4.08 -7.94
N GLY A 72 17.99 -3.78 -8.99
CA GLY A 72 18.67 -4.80 -9.80
C GLY A 72 17.70 -5.77 -10.47
N ARG A 73 16.51 -5.30 -10.86
CA ARG A 73 15.42 -6.11 -11.40
C ARG A 73 15.16 -5.77 -12.87
N ASP A 74 14.66 -6.75 -13.61
CA ASP A 74 14.22 -6.55 -14.99
C ASP A 74 13.11 -5.49 -15.08
N TYR A 75 13.30 -4.52 -15.98
CA TYR A 75 12.38 -3.40 -16.16
C TYR A 75 10.95 -3.83 -16.46
N LYS A 76 10.76 -4.81 -17.37
CA LYS A 76 9.41 -5.26 -17.77
C LYS A 76 8.68 -5.90 -16.60
N ARG A 77 9.38 -6.66 -15.76
CA ARG A 77 8.80 -7.23 -14.53
C ARG A 77 8.45 -6.15 -13.51
N VAL A 78 9.32 -5.15 -13.32
CA VAL A 78 9.08 -4.04 -12.39
C VAL A 78 7.91 -3.18 -12.85
N HIS A 79 7.82 -2.88 -14.14
CA HIS A 79 6.69 -2.15 -14.73
C HIS A 79 5.37 -2.87 -14.48
N GLY A 80 5.29 -4.18 -14.74
CA GLY A 80 4.09 -4.96 -14.46
C GLY A 80 3.70 -5.02 -12.98
N ASP A 81 4.69 -5.08 -12.08
CA ASP A 81 4.45 -5.00 -10.64
C ASP A 81 3.93 -3.63 -10.21
N ILE A 82 4.45 -2.54 -10.78
CA ILE A 82 3.98 -1.17 -10.51
C ILE A 82 2.55 -1.00 -10.99
N ARG A 83 2.21 -1.43 -12.21
CA ARG A 83 0.82 -1.35 -12.70
C ARG A 83 -0.17 -2.13 -11.83
N ALA A 84 0.24 -3.28 -11.30
CA ALA A 84 -0.60 -4.04 -10.37
C ALA A 84 -0.78 -3.33 -9.01
N LEU A 85 0.25 -2.63 -8.54
CA LEU A 85 0.20 -1.86 -7.30
C LEU A 85 -0.61 -0.56 -7.45
N GLU A 86 -0.50 0.13 -8.58
CA GLU A 86 -1.35 1.29 -8.91
C GLU A 86 -2.82 0.91 -9.02
N ALA A 87 -3.13 -0.22 -9.68
CA ALA A 87 -4.50 -0.72 -9.74
C ALA A 87 -5.07 -1.08 -8.35
N ALA A 88 -4.19 -1.36 -7.39
CA ALA A 88 -4.54 -1.60 -5.99
C ALA A 88 -4.46 -0.33 -5.12
N GLY A 89 -4.22 0.86 -5.69
CA GLY A 89 -4.08 2.12 -4.93
C GLY A 89 -2.85 2.19 -4.02
N LEU A 90 -1.88 1.29 -4.20
CA LEU A 90 -0.69 1.21 -3.34
C LEU A 90 0.49 2.05 -3.83
N LEU A 91 0.44 2.49 -5.08
CA LEU A 91 1.39 3.40 -5.70
C LEU A 91 0.64 4.34 -6.62
N GLU A 92 1.17 5.54 -6.77
CA GLU A 92 0.75 6.52 -7.76
C GLU A 92 1.99 7.07 -8.47
N GLU A 93 1.79 7.63 -9.66
CA GLU A 93 2.83 8.29 -10.47
C GLU A 93 2.34 9.69 -10.82
N ASP A 94 3.13 10.71 -10.49
CA ASP A 94 2.92 12.10 -10.90
C ASP A 94 4.07 12.59 -11.80
N GLU A 95 4.14 13.89 -12.06
CA GLU A 95 5.20 14.50 -12.86
C GLU A 95 6.60 14.35 -12.23
N ASP A 96 6.68 14.20 -10.90
CA ASP A 96 7.92 14.02 -10.17
C ASP A 96 8.30 12.52 -10.07
N GLY A 97 7.33 11.62 -10.19
CA GLY A 97 7.54 10.18 -10.37
C GLY A 97 6.71 9.32 -9.40
N LEU A 98 7.19 8.12 -9.08
CA LEU A 98 6.43 7.19 -8.25
C LEU A 98 6.43 7.54 -6.77
N PHE A 99 5.27 7.50 -6.13
CA PHE A 99 5.13 7.65 -4.68
C PHE A 99 4.06 6.69 -4.13
N ALA A 100 4.00 6.57 -2.80
CA ALA A 100 2.96 5.81 -2.12
C ALA A 100 1.99 6.80 -1.44
N PRO A 101 0.69 6.83 -1.81
CA PRO A 101 -0.26 7.86 -1.38
C PRO A 101 -0.77 7.65 0.06
N PHE A 102 -0.03 6.95 0.92
CA PHE A 102 -0.46 6.62 2.27
C PHE A 102 0.66 6.75 3.30
N ALA A 103 0.28 7.06 4.53
CA ALA A 103 1.19 7.11 5.67
C ALA A 103 1.53 5.72 6.24
N GLY A 104 0.69 4.71 6.02
CA GLY A 104 0.88 3.35 6.50
C GLY A 104 -0.13 2.38 5.89
N VAL A 105 0.15 1.08 5.99
CA VAL A 105 -0.77 0.01 5.56
C VAL A 105 -0.89 -0.99 6.69
N GLU A 106 -2.13 -1.43 6.91
CA GLU A 106 -2.49 -2.55 7.75
C GLU A 106 -3.19 -3.62 6.90
N ALA A 107 -2.86 -4.88 7.14
CA ALA A 107 -3.62 -6.00 6.61
C ALA A 107 -4.24 -6.75 7.80
N GLN A 108 -5.55 -6.93 7.75
CA GLN A 108 -6.29 -7.76 8.70
C GLN A 108 -6.84 -8.99 7.96
N LEU A 109 -6.61 -10.16 8.54
CA LEU A 109 -7.06 -11.44 8.01
C LEU A 109 -7.95 -12.11 9.04
N SER A 110 -9.18 -12.40 8.66
CA SER A 110 -10.13 -13.14 9.49
C SER A 110 -10.41 -14.49 8.85
N PHE A 111 -10.15 -15.56 9.60
CA PHE A 111 -10.52 -16.92 9.22
C PHE A 111 -11.67 -17.34 10.13
N SER A 112 -12.82 -17.68 9.53
CA SER A 112 -14.00 -18.19 10.25
C SER A 112 -13.91 -19.68 10.49
#